data_AF-A0A1D2M758-F1
#
_entry.id   AF-A0A1D2M758-F1
#
_cell.length_a   1.000
_cell.length_b   1.000
_cell.length_c   1.000
_cell.angle_alpha   90.00
_cell.angle_beta   90.00
_cell.angle_gamma   90.00
#
_symmetry.space_group_name_H-M   'P 1'
#
loop_
_entity.id
_entity.type
_entity.pdbx_description
1 polymer ?
#
loop_
_entity_poly.entity_id
_entity_poly.type
_entity_poly.pdbx_seq_one_letter_code
_entity_poly.pdbx_strand_id
1 'polypeptide(L)'
;MLKVNIMLRIFAVQIIIICSTDAELVLIGEYPEVNDQIKTYYSDSSRRNYSDSKEFCAKVGSGYTIATVETDTALKVLKENRGKFSGTHWIGLKLGNLPGILVWDEETDTVSQLNVEWKPVENRLSICGAYYSNETQYFRSLLCSLNYQVICEHLRPKPTP
;
A
#
# COMPACT_ATOMS: atom_id res chain seq x y z
N MET A 1 -23.93 54.29 -41.82
CA MET A 1 -24.42 53.77 -40.53
C MET A 1 -24.32 52.25 -40.57
N LEU A 2 -23.32 51.68 -39.88
CA LEU A 2 -23.06 50.24 -39.83
C LEU A 2 -23.68 49.69 -38.53
N LYS A 3 -24.64 48.78 -38.63
CA LYS A 3 -25.19 48.04 -37.46
C LYS A 3 -24.28 46.86 -37.16
N VAL A 4 -23.64 46.87 -36.00
CA VAL A 4 -22.88 45.74 -35.44
C VAL A 4 -23.86 44.85 -34.66
N ASN A 5 -24.05 43.61 -35.11
CA ASN A 5 -24.81 42.59 -34.38
C ASN A 5 -23.84 41.84 -33.46
N ILE A 6 -23.95 42.05 -32.14
CA ILE A 6 -23.24 41.26 -31.13
C ILE A 6 -24.07 40.00 -30.87
N MET A 7 -23.64 38.88 -31.46
CA MET A 7 -24.20 37.56 -31.16
C MET A 7 -23.54 37.04 -29.88
N LEU A 8 -24.23 37.21 -28.74
CA LEU A 8 -23.81 36.72 -27.44
C LEU A 8 -23.98 35.19 -27.39
N ARG A 9 -22.90 34.42 -27.61
CA ARG A 9 -22.90 32.97 -27.39
C ARG A 9 -22.61 32.68 -25.92
N ILE A 10 -23.63 32.25 -25.19
CA ILE A 10 -23.51 31.69 -23.85
C ILE A 10 -22.86 30.31 -24.00
N PHE A 11 -21.58 30.19 -23.65
CA PHE A 11 -20.96 28.89 -23.44
C PHE A 11 -21.34 28.41 -22.04
N ALA A 12 -22.16 27.35 -21.98
CA ALA A 12 -22.41 26.63 -20.75
C ALA A 12 -21.08 26.03 -20.27
N VAL A 13 -20.53 26.59 -19.19
CA VAL A 13 -19.39 25.99 -18.47
C VAL A 13 -19.94 24.78 -17.75
N GLN A 14 -19.77 23.62 -18.38
CA GLN A 14 -20.05 22.34 -17.75
C GLN A 14 -18.97 22.12 -16.69
N ILE A 15 -19.25 22.53 -15.46
CA ILE A 15 -18.41 22.24 -14.30
C ILE A 15 -18.46 20.71 -14.12
N ILE A 16 -17.48 20.02 -14.70
CA ILE A 16 -17.22 18.63 -14.38
C ILE A 16 -16.65 18.64 -12.97
N ILE A 17 -17.51 18.42 -11.98
CA ILE A 17 -17.08 18.08 -10.64
C ILE A 17 -16.51 16.66 -10.74
N ILE A 18 -15.21 16.57 -10.99
CA ILE A 18 -14.48 15.32 -10.75
C ILE A 18 -14.43 15.20 -9.23
N CYS A 19 -15.38 14.46 -8.64
CA CYS A 19 -15.23 13.95 -7.28
C CYS A 19 -14.13 12.89 -7.32
N SER A 20 -12.88 13.33 -7.47
CA SER A 20 -11.74 12.47 -7.20
C SER A 20 -11.65 12.35 -5.69
N THR A 21 -12.28 11.32 -5.14
CA THR A 21 -11.86 10.80 -3.84
C THR A 21 -10.56 10.05 -4.07
N ASP A 22 -9.52 10.75 -4.53
CA ASP A 22 -8.19 10.19 -4.57
C ASP A 22 -7.84 9.89 -3.13
N ALA A 23 -7.75 8.61 -2.81
CA ALA A 23 -7.31 8.17 -1.51
C ALA A 23 -5.92 8.76 -1.28
N GLU A 24 -5.84 9.78 -0.41
CA GLU A 24 -4.61 10.49 -0.14
C GLU A 24 -3.65 9.53 0.57
N LEU A 25 -2.57 9.17 -0.13
CA LEU A 25 -1.50 8.36 0.44
C LEU A 25 -0.73 9.18 1.47
N VAL A 26 -0.75 8.71 2.72
CA VAL A 26 0.03 9.25 3.82
C VAL A 26 1.40 8.59 3.82
N LEU A 27 2.46 9.41 3.75
CA LEU A 27 3.84 8.95 3.88
C LEU A 27 4.08 8.39 5.30
N ILE A 28 4.36 7.08 5.39
CA ILE A 28 4.75 6.43 6.64
C ILE A 28 6.22 6.73 6.92
N GLY A 29 7.11 6.40 5.98
CA GLY A 29 8.55 6.59 6.16
C GLY A 29 9.35 6.09 4.96
N GLU A 30 10.65 6.33 5.00
CA GLU A 30 11.59 5.88 3.98
C GLU A 30 12.84 5.29 4.62
N TYR A 31 13.50 4.39 3.90
CA TYR A 31 14.83 3.94 4.26
C TYR A 31 15.66 3.64 3.00
N PRO A 32 17.00 3.82 3.09
CA PRO A 32 17.89 3.44 2.00
C PRO A 32 17.94 1.93 1.86
N GLU A 33 17.69 1.44 0.66
CA GLU A 33 17.93 0.06 0.25
C GLU A 33 19.37 -0.11 -0.24
N VAL A 34 19.77 -1.37 -0.43
CA VAL A 34 21.01 -1.71 -1.13
C VAL A 34 20.89 -1.24 -2.61
N ASN A 35 22.01 -0.91 -3.26
CA ASN A 35 22.07 -0.49 -4.68
C ASN A 35 21.54 0.92 -5.01
N ASP A 36 21.77 1.91 -4.15
CA ASP A 36 21.40 3.31 -4.41
C ASP A 36 19.89 3.50 -4.68
N GLN A 37 19.04 2.69 -4.05
CA GLN A 37 17.60 2.84 -4.07
C GLN A 37 17.09 3.32 -2.70
N ILE A 38 15.94 3.99 -2.71
CA ILE A 38 15.20 4.35 -1.50
C ILE A 38 13.86 3.63 -1.60
N LYS A 39 13.51 2.88 -0.55
CA LYS A 39 12.17 2.33 -0.37
C LYS A 39 11.36 3.28 0.50
N THR A 40 10.19 3.66 0.02
CA THR A 40 9.28 4.56 0.72
C THR A 40 7.94 3.87 0.93
N TYR A 41 7.41 3.93 2.16
CA TYR A 41 6.12 3.35 2.53
C TYR A 41 5.03 4.41 2.64
N TYR A 42 3.86 4.07 2.14
CA TYR A 42 2.65 4.88 2.17
C TYR A 42 1.47 4.06 2.66
N SER A 43 0.48 4.70 3.25
CA SER A 43 -0.82 4.09 3.55
C SER A 43 -1.95 5.05 3.25
N ASP A 44 -3.12 4.50 2.93
CA ASP A 44 -4.35 5.27 2.90
C ASP A 44 -5.30 4.82 4.04
N SER A 45 -6.43 5.52 4.17
CA SER A 45 -7.43 5.19 5.20
C SER A 45 -8.54 4.26 4.70
N SER A 46 -8.65 4.03 3.38
CA SER A 46 -9.73 3.25 2.80
C SER A 46 -9.51 1.76 2.98
N ARG A 47 -10.60 1.02 3.22
CA ARG A 47 -10.55 -0.42 3.50
C ARG A 47 -10.92 -1.20 2.25
N ARG A 48 -10.04 -2.10 1.83
CA ARG A 48 -10.16 -2.92 0.61
C ARG A 48 -9.79 -4.36 0.91
N ASN A 49 -10.25 -5.29 0.07
CA ASN A 49 -9.74 -6.66 0.12
C ASN A 49 -8.30 -6.69 -0.41
N TYR A 50 -7.60 -7.80 -0.19
CA TYR A 50 -6.18 -7.90 -0.54
C TYR A 50 -5.90 -7.65 -2.02
N SER A 51 -6.73 -8.20 -2.92
CA SER A 51 -6.56 -8.05 -4.37
C SER A 51 -6.75 -6.60 -4.81
N ASP A 52 -7.82 -5.97 -4.31
CA ASP A 52 -8.12 -4.56 -4.59
C ASP A 52 -7.05 -3.63 -4.02
N SER A 53 -6.46 -3.99 -2.87
CA SER A 53 -5.33 -3.27 -2.26
C SER A 53 -4.07 -3.34 -3.12
N LYS A 54 -3.76 -4.51 -3.68
CA LYS A 54 -2.64 -4.66 -4.64
C LYS A 54 -2.85 -3.79 -5.87
N GLU A 55 -4.04 -3.90 -6.48
CA GLU A 55 -4.38 -3.09 -7.65
C GLU A 55 -4.34 -1.60 -7.34
N PHE A 56 -4.79 -1.20 -6.14
CA PHE A 56 -4.75 0.18 -5.70
C PHE A 56 -3.30 0.70 -5.68
N CYS A 57 -2.37 0.00 -5.03
CA CYS A 57 -0.97 0.41 -5.01
C CYS A 57 -0.39 0.53 -6.43
N ALA A 58 -0.65 -0.45 -7.31
CA ALA A 58 -0.17 -0.40 -8.69
C ALA A 58 -0.80 0.74 -9.53
N LYS A 59 -2.02 1.16 -9.22
CA LYS A 59 -2.72 2.27 -9.90
C LYS A 59 -2.21 3.66 -9.48
N VAL A 60 -1.50 3.77 -8.36
CA VAL A 60 -0.92 5.04 -7.89
C VAL A 60 0.12 5.58 -8.87
N GLY A 61 0.94 4.69 -9.43
CA GLY A 61 1.98 5.07 -10.39
C GLY A 61 2.99 3.96 -10.63
N SER A 62 3.88 4.19 -11.60
CA SER A 62 4.99 3.28 -11.87
C SER A 62 5.90 3.17 -10.66
N GLY A 63 6.30 1.93 -10.31
CA GLY A 63 7.17 1.65 -9.16
C GLY A 63 6.45 1.49 -7.83
N TYR A 64 5.13 1.67 -7.79
CA TYR A 64 4.32 1.42 -6.60
C TYR A 64 3.79 -0.01 -6.57
N THR A 65 3.96 -0.68 -5.44
CA THR A 65 3.52 -2.06 -5.22
C THR A 65 2.98 -2.21 -3.80
N ILE A 66 2.39 -3.35 -3.47
CA ILE A 66 2.02 -3.64 -2.07
C ILE A 66 3.29 -3.89 -1.26
N ALA A 67 3.37 -3.38 -0.03
CA ALA A 67 4.62 -3.34 0.71
C ALA A 67 5.22 -4.71 1.05
N THR A 68 6.49 -4.90 0.74
CA THR A 68 7.37 -5.97 1.21
C THR A 68 8.14 -5.47 2.44
N VAL A 69 8.12 -6.27 3.51
CA VAL A 69 8.76 -5.92 4.79
C VAL A 69 9.66 -7.08 5.17
N GLU A 70 10.82 -7.18 4.51
CA GLU A 70 11.72 -8.33 4.58
C GLU A 70 12.90 -8.17 5.54
N THR A 71 13.18 -6.93 5.94
CA THR A 71 14.35 -6.59 6.76
C THR A 71 13.95 -6.00 8.10
N ASP A 72 14.80 -6.15 9.11
CA ASP A 72 14.62 -5.47 10.40
C ASP A 72 14.60 -3.95 10.24
N THR A 73 15.31 -3.41 9.26
CA THR A 73 15.29 -1.98 8.90
C THR A 73 13.91 -1.56 8.41
N ALA A 74 13.33 -2.31 7.47
CA ALA A 74 11.97 -2.07 6.96
C ALA A 74 10.95 -2.13 8.10
N LEU A 75 11.02 -3.16 8.94
CA LEU A 75 10.14 -3.31 10.08
C LEU A 75 10.31 -2.16 11.08
N LYS A 76 11.54 -1.73 11.35
CA LYS A 76 11.84 -0.60 12.24
C LYS A 76 11.19 0.69 11.74
N VAL A 77 11.24 0.96 10.44
CA VAL A 77 10.57 2.14 9.83
C VAL A 77 9.08 2.13 10.13
N LEU A 78 8.40 1.00 9.94
CA LEU A 78 6.97 0.88 10.26
C LEU A 78 6.71 1.07 11.76
N LYS A 79 7.56 0.48 12.62
CA LYS A 79 7.40 0.55 14.08
C LYS A 79 7.54 1.98 14.62
N GLU A 80 8.54 2.72 14.14
CA GLU A 80 8.85 4.08 14.57
C GLU A 80 7.79 5.10 14.09
N ASN A 81 7.10 4.80 12.99
CA ASN A 81 6.12 5.70 12.38
C ASN A 81 4.65 5.36 12.71
N ARG A 82 4.39 4.57 13.75
CA ARG A 82 3.04 4.16 14.18
C ARG A 82 2.05 5.29 14.47
N GLY A 83 2.54 6.52 14.69
CA GLY A 83 1.68 7.70 14.86
C GLY A 83 1.02 8.17 13.56
N LYS A 84 1.46 7.67 12.40
CA LYS A 84 0.98 8.10 11.07
C LYS A 84 -0.10 7.19 10.48
N PHE A 85 -0.27 5.99 11.02
CA PHE A 85 -1.19 4.97 10.51
C PHE A 85 -1.56 4.00 11.65
N SER A 86 -2.84 3.60 11.74
CA SER A 86 -3.35 2.79 12.86
C SER A 86 -4.24 1.65 12.39
N GLY A 87 -4.22 0.54 13.12
CA GLY A 87 -5.02 -0.65 12.81
C GLY A 87 -4.30 -1.67 11.93
N THR A 88 -5.11 -2.42 11.16
CA THR A 88 -4.63 -3.56 10.35
C THR A 88 -4.47 -3.12 8.91
N HIS A 89 -3.32 -3.42 8.32
CA HIS A 89 -2.97 -3.04 6.97
C HIS A 89 -2.45 -4.23 6.18
N TRP A 90 -2.95 -4.42 4.97
CA TRP A 90 -2.42 -5.38 4.02
C TRP A 90 -0.97 -5.05 3.66
N ILE A 91 -0.14 -6.08 3.60
CA ILE A 91 1.24 -6.08 3.11
C ILE A 91 1.38 -7.21 2.10
N GLY A 92 2.43 -7.25 1.29
CA GLY A 92 2.64 -8.16 0.17
C GLY A 92 2.83 -9.63 0.52
N LEU A 93 2.27 -10.12 1.61
CA LEU A 93 2.32 -11.52 2.01
C LEU A 93 1.09 -12.29 1.58
N LYS A 94 1.29 -13.48 1.06
CA LYS A 94 0.22 -14.44 0.74
C LYS A 94 0.65 -15.87 1.07
N LEU A 95 -0.32 -16.76 1.23
CA LEU A 95 -0.06 -18.19 1.28
C LEU A 95 0.60 -18.63 -0.03
N GLY A 96 1.80 -19.21 0.08
CA GLY A 96 2.51 -19.81 -1.03
C GLY A 96 1.92 -21.16 -1.44
N ASN A 97 2.51 -21.75 -2.47
CA ASN A 97 2.08 -23.04 -3.01
C ASN A 97 2.31 -24.21 -2.04
N LEU A 98 3.24 -24.05 -1.10
CA LEU A 98 3.49 -25.03 -0.06
C LEU A 98 2.60 -24.74 1.16
N PRO A 99 1.85 -25.74 1.67
CA PRO A 99 0.97 -25.54 2.81
C PRO A 99 1.70 -24.95 4.01
N GLY A 100 1.17 -23.85 4.55
CA GLY A 100 1.70 -23.21 5.75
C GLY A 100 2.91 -22.30 5.52
N ILE A 101 3.35 -22.11 4.28
CA ILE A 101 4.43 -21.17 3.94
C ILE A 101 3.81 -19.88 3.41
N LEU A 102 4.17 -18.75 4.00
CA LEU A 102 3.89 -17.44 3.42
C LEU A 102 5.04 -17.04 2.49
N VAL A 103 4.71 -16.38 1.40
CA VAL A 103 5.65 -15.84 0.43
C VAL A 103 5.31 -14.39 0.16
N TRP A 104 6.33 -13.61 -0.18
CA TRP A 104 6.12 -12.26 -0.69
C TRP A 104 5.53 -12.33 -2.10
N ASP A 105 4.76 -11.32 -2.45
CA ASP A 105 3.94 -11.34 -3.65
C ASP A 105 4.78 -11.17 -4.94
N GLU A 106 5.97 -10.59 -4.82
CA GLU A 106 6.91 -10.32 -5.93
C GLU A 106 8.12 -11.26 -5.99
N GLU A 107 8.40 -12.04 -4.92
CA GLU A 107 9.56 -12.93 -4.86
C GLU A 107 9.17 -14.36 -4.47
N THR A 108 9.83 -15.35 -5.11
CA THR A 108 9.72 -16.77 -4.74
C THR A 108 10.40 -17.09 -3.40
N ASP A 109 11.02 -16.10 -2.77
CA ASP A 109 11.79 -16.27 -1.56
C ASP A 109 10.85 -16.39 -0.35
N THR A 110 11.05 -17.46 0.39
CA THR A 110 10.35 -17.71 1.65
C THR A 110 10.63 -16.56 2.60
N VAL A 111 9.59 -16.08 3.30
CA VAL A 111 9.70 -15.06 4.35
C VAL A 111 10.85 -15.43 5.29
N SER A 112 11.93 -14.65 5.24
CA SER A 112 13.02 -14.73 6.21
C SER A 112 12.42 -14.46 7.60
N GLN A 113 12.94 -15.15 8.62
CA GLN A 113 12.42 -15.16 9.98
C GLN A 113 12.52 -13.78 10.65
N LEU A 114 11.67 -12.84 10.26
CA LEU A 114 11.43 -11.66 11.07
C LEU A 114 10.83 -12.12 12.39
N ASN A 115 11.37 -11.62 13.50
CA ASN A 115 10.95 -11.95 14.85
C ASN A 115 9.59 -11.31 15.16
N VAL A 116 8.57 -11.81 14.48
CA VAL A 116 7.21 -11.29 14.49
C VAL A 116 6.27 -12.44 14.83
N GLU A 117 5.43 -12.23 15.84
CA GLU A 117 4.47 -13.21 16.29
C GLU A 117 3.42 -13.48 15.20
N TRP A 118 3.44 -14.69 14.63
CA TRP A 118 2.45 -15.14 13.65
C TRP A 118 1.25 -15.76 14.35
N LYS A 119 0.06 -15.20 14.13
CA LYS A 119 -1.20 -15.81 14.57
C LYS A 119 -1.80 -16.62 13.41
N PRO A 120 -1.80 -17.96 13.47
CA PRO A 120 -2.36 -18.79 12.40
C PRO A 120 -3.88 -18.64 12.33
N VAL A 121 -4.45 -18.84 11.13
CA VAL A 121 -5.89 -18.97 10.92
C VAL A 121 -6.22 -20.44 10.72
N GLU A 122 -7.25 -20.94 11.40
CA GLU A 122 -7.65 -22.36 11.39
C GLU A 122 -8.13 -22.86 10.01
N ASN A 123 -8.37 -21.97 9.04
CA ASN A 123 -8.81 -22.29 7.69
C ASN A 123 -7.75 -21.91 6.64
N ARG A 124 -7.27 -22.90 5.87
CA ARG A 124 -6.16 -22.76 4.90
C ARG A 124 -6.56 -22.15 3.56
N LEU A 125 -7.77 -21.61 3.42
CA LEU A 125 -8.24 -21.07 2.14
C LEU A 125 -7.98 -19.56 2.08
N SER A 126 -7.20 -19.15 1.07
CA SER A 126 -6.90 -17.76 0.72
C SER A 126 -6.48 -16.90 1.91
N ILE A 127 -5.30 -17.21 2.46
CA ILE A 127 -4.69 -16.47 3.55
C ILE A 127 -3.70 -15.43 3.00
N CYS A 128 -3.84 -14.20 3.47
CA CYS A 128 -2.98 -13.06 3.17
C CYS A 128 -2.41 -12.48 4.48
N GLY A 129 -1.22 -11.90 4.42
CA GLY A 129 -0.57 -11.30 5.58
C GLY A 129 -0.90 -9.82 5.71
N ALA A 130 -1.05 -9.38 6.95
CA ALA A 130 -1.26 -7.99 7.31
C ALA A 130 -0.34 -7.57 8.45
N TYR A 131 0.03 -6.30 8.49
CA TYR A 131 0.68 -5.65 9.61
C TYR A 131 -0.33 -4.94 10.50
N TYR A 132 -0.24 -5.17 11.81
CA TYR A 132 -1.02 -4.45 12.81
C TYR A 132 -0.14 -3.39 13.48
N SER A 133 -0.53 -2.11 13.38
CA SER A 133 0.33 -0.96 13.71
C SER A 133 0.08 -0.30 15.07
N ASN A 134 -0.87 -0.81 15.87
CA ASN A 134 -1.22 -0.23 17.19
C ASN A 134 -0.16 -0.59 18.27
N GLU A 135 -0.55 -0.61 19.56
CA GLU A 135 0.37 -0.74 20.70
C GLU A 135 1.30 -1.97 20.63
N THR A 136 0.76 -3.14 20.29
CA THR A 136 1.56 -4.34 20.05
C THR A 136 1.63 -4.58 18.55
N GLN A 137 2.79 -4.35 17.94
CA GLN A 137 2.97 -4.44 16.50
C GLN A 137 3.36 -5.85 16.07
N TYR A 138 2.62 -6.45 15.15
CA TYR A 138 2.88 -7.80 14.67
C TYR A 138 2.30 -8.04 13.27
N PHE A 139 2.74 -9.13 12.63
CA PHE A 139 2.18 -9.65 11.41
C PHE A 139 1.12 -10.70 11.74
N ARG A 140 0.05 -10.72 10.97
CA ARG A 140 -1.03 -11.69 11.15
C ARG A 140 -1.51 -12.20 9.82
N SER A 141 -1.89 -13.47 9.82
CA SER A 141 -2.59 -14.11 8.72
C SER A 141 -4.08 -13.81 8.82
N LEU A 142 -4.70 -13.49 7.69
CA LEU A 142 -6.10 -13.13 7.57
C LEU A 142 -6.69 -13.68 6.27
N LEU A 143 -8.00 -13.85 6.23
CA LEU A 143 -8.69 -14.16 4.96
C LEU A 143 -8.52 -12.99 4.00
N CYS A 144 -8.02 -13.24 2.80
CA CYS A 144 -7.74 -12.21 1.78
C CYS A 144 -8.98 -11.40 1.38
N SER A 145 -10.19 -11.92 1.61
CA SER A 145 -11.46 -11.28 1.30
C SER A 145 -11.90 -10.21 2.31
N LEU A 146 -11.20 -10.08 3.44
CA LEU A 146 -11.53 -9.08 4.45
C LEU A 146 -11.09 -7.67 4.03
N ASN A 147 -11.81 -6.65 4.48
CA ASN A 147 -11.51 -5.27 4.12
C ASN A 147 -10.64 -4.59 5.19
N TYR A 148 -9.42 -4.23 4.81
CA TYR A 148 -8.44 -3.52 5.64
C TYR A 148 -7.72 -2.44 4.84
N GLN A 149 -7.01 -1.56 5.55
CA GLN A 149 -6.15 -0.56 4.91
C GLN A 149 -4.97 -1.26 4.23
N VAL A 150 -4.14 -0.54 3.48
CA VAL A 150 -2.99 -1.12 2.79
C VAL A 150 -1.75 -0.26 3.01
N ILE A 151 -0.61 -0.94 3.15
CA ILE A 151 0.69 -0.28 3.02
C ILE A 151 1.16 -0.53 1.59
N CYS A 152 1.34 0.54 0.85
CA CYS A 152 2.02 0.52 -0.44
C CYS A 152 3.50 0.85 -0.24
N GLU A 153 4.36 0.34 -1.09
CA GLU A 153 5.74 0.77 -1.20
C GLU A 153 6.03 1.38 -2.56
N HIS A 154 7.07 2.21 -2.62
CA HIS A 154 7.62 2.76 -3.84
C HIS A 154 9.15 2.67 -3.78
N LEU A 155 9.73 2.05 -4.81
CA LEU A 155 11.17 1.99 -5.01
C LEU A 155 11.60 3.07 -6.00
N ARG A 156 12.47 3.98 -5.55
CA ARG A 156 13.02 5.06 -6.39
C ARG A 156 14.54 5.13 -6.32
N PRO A 157 15.21 5.61 -7.37
CA PRO A 157 16.64 5.90 -7.31
C PRO A 157 16.95 6.94 -6.23
N LYS A 158 18.07 6.77 -5.55
CA LYS A 158 18.61 7.77 -4.62
C LYS A 158 19.02 9.01 -5.42
N PRO A 159 18.66 10.23 -4.98
CA PRO A 159 19.10 11.46 -5.64
C PRO A 159 20.63 11.51 -5.68
N THR A 160 21.20 11.70 -6.88
CA THR A 160 22.62 11.99 -7.03
C THR A 160 22.88 13.41 -6.52
N PRO A 161 23.92 13.63 -5.70
CA PRO A 161 24.22 14.95 -5.15
C PRO A 161 24.55 16.00 -6.21
#